data_AF-A0A415FM65-F1
#
_entry.id   AF-A0A415FM65-F1
#
_cell.length_a   1.000
_cell.length_b   1.000
_cell.length_c   1.000
_cell.angle_alpha   90.00
_cell.angle_beta   90.00
_cell.angle_gamma   90.00
#
_symmetry.space_group_name_H-M   'P 1'
#
loop_
_entity.id
_entity.type
_entity.pdbx_description
1 polymer ?
#
loop_
_entity_poly.entity_id
_entity_poly.type
_entity_poly.pdbx_seq_one_letter_code
_entity_poly.pdbx_strand_id
1 'polypeptide(L)'
;MSGDKTSEQGVVRMGMLHFENDKLPDTKALLRILDGHINATIAWDSGSSIFERCFTSRSVLYCDDPEYKEYVYDLPKQIWFHDAQGSVDLLGCKPDRSMKTM
;
A
#
# COMPACT_ATOMS: atom_id res chain seq x y z
N MET A 1 28.92 11.58 23.87
CA MET A 1 27.75 12.29 23.33
C MET A 1 26.87 11.26 22.63
N SER A 2 25.91 10.71 23.37
CA SER A 2 24.89 9.81 22.85
C SER A 2 23.87 10.64 22.07
N GLY A 3 23.93 10.58 20.75
CA GLY A 3 22.86 11.11 19.91
C GLY A 3 21.67 10.17 20.01
N ASP A 4 20.74 10.48 20.90
CA ASP A 4 19.41 9.88 20.88
C ASP A 4 18.80 10.16 19.51
N LYS A 5 18.74 9.11 18.68
CA LYS A 5 17.82 9.05 17.54
C LYS A 5 16.42 9.01 18.13
N THR A 6 15.87 10.18 18.41
CA THR A 6 14.45 10.35 18.70
C THR A 6 13.69 9.67 17.57
N SER A 7 13.00 8.58 17.91
CA SER A 7 12.11 7.89 17.00
C SER A 7 11.16 8.92 16.41
N GLU A 8 11.15 9.04 15.08
CA GLU A 8 10.22 9.81 14.27
C GLU A 8 8.77 9.29 14.40
N GLN A 9 8.25 9.22 15.63
CA GLN A 9 6.87 8.83 15.91
C GLN A 9 5.95 9.95 15.45
N GLY A 10 5.01 9.61 14.56
CA GLY A 10 3.98 10.55 14.08
C GLY A 10 4.34 11.30 12.79
N VAL A 11 5.39 10.90 12.08
CA VAL A 11 5.69 11.47 10.76
C VAL A 11 4.66 10.99 9.74
N VAL A 12 4.03 11.97 9.07
CA VAL A 12 3.09 11.76 7.98
C VAL A 12 3.68 12.34 6.70
N ARG A 13 3.87 11.50 5.69
CA ARG A 13 4.46 11.87 4.40
C ARG A 13 3.48 11.61 3.28
N MET A 14 3.34 12.59 2.38
CA MET A 14 2.55 12.43 1.16
C MET A 14 3.49 12.18 -0.01
N GLY A 15 3.24 11.13 -0.77
CA GLY A 15 4.11 10.74 -1.88
C GLY A 15 3.42 9.82 -2.88
N MET A 16 4.21 9.23 -3.75
CA MET A 16 3.78 8.29 -4.77
C MET A 16 4.25 6.88 -4.41
N LEU A 17 3.38 5.88 -4.56
CA LEU A 17 3.77 4.48 -4.56
C LEU A 17 3.98 4.02 -6.00
N HIS A 18 5.06 3.29 -6.18
CA HIS A 18 5.38 2.54 -7.38
C HIS A 18 5.45 1.06 -7.01
N PHE A 19 4.98 0.19 -7.89
CA PHE A 19 4.84 -1.24 -7.63
C PHE A 19 5.79 -2.03 -8.53
N GLU A 20 6.29 -3.16 -8.03
CA GLU A 20 7.07 -4.11 -8.86
C GLU A 20 6.24 -4.68 -10.01
N ASN A 21 4.93 -4.82 -9.79
CA ASN A 21 3.98 -5.28 -10.80
C ASN A 21 3.54 -4.11 -11.68
N ASP A 22 3.97 -4.14 -12.95
CA ASP A 22 3.69 -3.13 -13.98
C ASP A 22 2.21 -2.95 -14.32
N LYS A 23 1.36 -3.92 -13.97
CA LYS A 23 -0.10 -3.81 -14.11
C LYS A 23 -0.72 -2.89 -13.06
N LEU A 24 -0.05 -2.65 -11.93
CA LEU A 24 -0.53 -1.72 -10.91
C LEU A 24 -0.08 -0.30 -11.24
N PRO A 25 -1.02 0.67 -11.36
CA PRO A 25 -0.65 2.04 -11.65
C PRO A 25 0.06 2.67 -10.46
N ASP A 26 0.92 3.64 -10.72
CA ASP A 26 1.45 4.50 -9.67
C ASP A 26 0.30 5.22 -8.95
N THR A 27 0.37 5.33 -7.62
CA THR A 27 -0.74 5.92 -6.84
C THR A 27 -0.27 6.81 -5.70
N LYS A 28 -1.01 7.89 -5.47
CA LYS A 28 -0.75 8.77 -4.34
C LYS A 28 -1.06 8.04 -3.05
N ALA A 29 -0.16 8.16 -2.09
CA ALA A 29 -0.32 7.55 -0.79
C ALA A 29 0.12 8.46 0.34
N LEU A 30 -0.39 8.13 1.52
CA LEU A 30 0.04 8.72 2.77
C LEU A 30 0.80 7.68 3.59
N LEU A 31 2.07 7.93 3.84
CA LEU A 31 2.93 7.09 4.66
C LEU A 31 2.92 7.61 6.11
N ARG A 32 2.65 6.72 7.07
CA ARG A 32 2.75 7.00 8.51
C ARG A 32 3.75 6.07 9.16
N ILE A 33 4.65 6.63 9.95
CA ILE A 33 5.56 5.88 10.80
C ILE A 33 5.13 6.08 12.25
N LEU A 34 4.58 5.02 12.86
CA LEU A 34 4.04 5.07 14.22
C LEU A 34 4.35 3.76 14.94
N ASP A 35 4.87 3.85 16.16
CA ASP A 35 5.10 2.69 17.05
C ASP A 35 5.88 1.53 16.41
N GLY A 36 6.86 1.85 15.57
CA GLY A 36 7.66 0.84 14.85
C GLY A 36 6.96 0.21 13.64
N HIS A 37 5.75 0.67 13.30
CA HIS A 37 5.00 0.26 12.13
C HIS A 37 5.05 1.36 11.05
N ILE A 38 5.21 0.91 9.79
CA ILE A 38 5.06 1.75 8.61
C ILE A 38 3.75 1.39 7.95
N ASN A 39 2.84 2.36 7.86
CA ASN A 39 1.53 2.19 7.24
C ASN A 39 1.44 3.09 6.02
N ALA A 40 1.19 2.49 4.85
CA ALA A 40 0.87 3.21 3.62
C ALA A 40 -0.65 3.17 3.38
N THR A 41 -1.29 4.32 3.35
CA THR A 41 -2.72 4.46 3.03
C THR A 41 -2.88 4.90 1.59
N ILE A 42 -3.62 4.10 0.82
CA ILE A 42 -4.01 4.41 -0.56
C ILE A 42 -5.52 4.68 -0.55
N ALA A 43 -5.95 5.79 -1.14
CA ALA A 43 -7.37 6.04 -1.38
C ALA A 43 -7.73 5.49 -2.77
N TRP A 44 -8.87 4.80 -2.86
CA TRP A 44 -9.43 4.37 -4.14
C TRP A 44 -10.95 4.47 -4.13
N ASP A 45 -11.52 4.68 -5.31
CA ASP A 45 -12.98 4.65 -5.49
C ASP A 45 -13.46 3.19 -5.48
N SER A 46 -14.60 2.95 -4.83
CA SER A 46 -15.18 1.62 -4.73
C SER A 46 -15.72 1.13 -6.08
N GLY A 47 -15.70 -0.19 -6.29
CA GLY A 47 -16.49 -0.84 -7.33
C GLY A 47 -15.79 -1.13 -8.64
N SER A 48 -14.52 -0.77 -8.82
CA SER A 48 -13.67 -1.20 -9.96
C SER A 48 -12.17 -0.97 -9.77
N SER A 49 -11.70 -0.53 -8.59
CA SER A 49 -10.28 -0.24 -8.40
C SER A 49 -9.45 -1.52 -8.43
N ILE A 50 -8.40 -1.53 -9.25
CA ILE A 50 -7.39 -2.58 -9.27
C ILE A 50 -6.77 -2.81 -7.88
N PHE A 51 -6.69 -1.75 -7.06
CA PHE A 51 -6.24 -1.85 -5.67
C PHE A 51 -7.26 -2.52 -4.75
N GLU A 52 -8.56 -2.34 -5.00
CA GLU A 52 -9.60 -3.05 -4.24
C GLU A 52 -9.46 -4.57 -4.44
N ARG A 53 -9.28 -5.00 -5.70
CA ARG A 53 -9.09 -6.42 -6.05
C ARG A 53 -7.84 -7.01 -5.40
N CYS A 54 -6.73 -6.27 -5.45
CA CYS A 54 -5.43 -6.71 -4.93
C CYS A 54 -5.35 -6.69 -3.39
N PHE A 55 -5.78 -5.62 -2.72
CA PHE A 55 -5.53 -5.41 -1.29
C PHE A 55 -6.64 -5.89 -0.35
N THR A 56 -7.87 -6.11 -0.84
CA THR A 56 -8.96 -6.58 0.03
C THR A 56 -9.06 -8.10 0.11
N SER A 57 -8.31 -8.83 -0.74
CA SER A 57 -8.38 -10.29 -0.87
C SER A 57 -9.81 -10.83 -1.05
N ARG A 58 -10.74 -10.00 -1.55
CA ARG A 58 -12.12 -10.38 -1.86
C ARG A 58 -12.18 -11.09 -3.23
N SER A 59 -11.29 -12.04 -3.45
CA SER A 59 -11.12 -12.79 -4.69
C SER A 59 -12.42 -13.44 -5.18
N VAL A 60 -13.36 -13.72 -4.27
CA VAL A 60 -14.65 -14.36 -4.53
C VAL A 60 -15.73 -13.39 -5.05
N LEU A 61 -15.53 -12.07 -4.99
CA LEU A 61 -16.55 -11.10 -5.40
C LEU A 61 -16.60 -10.84 -6.92
N TYR A 62 -15.54 -11.17 -7.64
CA TYR A 62 -15.30 -10.69 -8.99
C TYR A 62 -15.49 -11.84 -10.00
N CYS A 63 -16.74 -12.14 -10.34
CA CYS A 63 -17.11 -13.16 -11.34
C CYS A 63 -16.75 -12.77 -12.79
N ASP A 64 -16.11 -11.61 -12.99
CA ASP A 64 -15.77 -11.04 -14.29
C ASP A 64 -14.44 -11.55 -14.87
N ASP A 65 -13.61 -12.23 -14.07
CA ASP A 65 -12.37 -12.89 -14.52
C ASP A 65 -12.23 -14.28 -13.87
N PRO A 66 -13.02 -15.28 -14.33
CA PRO A 66 -13.04 -16.62 -13.73
C PRO A 66 -11.73 -17.39 -13.91
N GLU A 67 -10.89 -17.01 -14.88
CA GLU A 67 -9.61 -17.65 -15.16
C GLU A 67 -8.42 -16.97 -14.46
N TYR A 68 -8.65 -15.85 -13.75
CA TYR A 68 -7.62 -15.07 -13.04
C TYR A 68 -6.47 -14.60 -13.96
N LYS A 69 -6.77 -14.12 -15.17
CA LYS A 69 -5.76 -13.69 -16.16
C LYS A 69 -5.77 -12.19 -16.44
N GLU A 70 -6.91 -11.55 -16.28
CA GLU A 70 -7.12 -10.16 -16.66
C GLU A 70 -6.64 -9.20 -15.56
N TYR A 71 -6.84 -9.54 -14.29
CA TYR A 71 -6.53 -8.66 -13.16
C TYR A 71 -5.41 -9.15 -12.24
N VAL A 72 -4.92 -8.23 -11.38
CA VAL A 72 -3.95 -8.52 -10.33
C VAL A 72 -4.68 -8.83 -9.03
N TYR A 73 -4.47 -10.04 -8.51
CA TYR A 73 -5.07 -10.53 -7.27
C TYR A 73 -4.06 -10.73 -6.14
N ASP A 74 -2.79 -10.93 -6.50
CA ASP A 74 -1.71 -11.09 -5.54
C ASP A 74 -1.23 -9.74 -5.02
N LEU A 75 -0.88 -9.71 -3.74
CA LEU A 75 -0.26 -8.55 -3.11
C LEU A 75 1.14 -8.32 -3.69
N PRO A 76 1.54 -7.06 -3.94
CA PRO A 76 2.89 -6.75 -4.35
C PRO A 76 3.88 -7.14 -3.24
N LYS A 77 4.96 -7.82 -3.63
CA LYS A 77 6.02 -8.21 -2.69
C LYS A 77 6.93 -7.04 -2.35
N GLN A 78 7.07 -6.11 -3.30
CA GLN A 78 7.87 -4.90 -3.20
C GLN A 78 7.09 -3.69 -3.71
N ILE A 79 7.12 -2.62 -2.92
CA ILE A 79 6.52 -1.32 -3.24
C ILE A 79 7.54 -0.24 -2.88
N TRP A 80 7.71 0.76 -3.74
CA TRP A 80 8.57 1.91 -3.47
C TRP A 80 7.71 3.14 -3.22
N PHE A 81 7.93 3.79 -2.08
CA PHE A 81 7.36 5.10 -1.80
C PHE A 81 8.37 6.19 -2.12
N HIS A 82 7.97 7.20 -2.86
CA HIS A 82 8.81 8.35 -3.19
C HIS A 82 8.11 9.67 -2.82
N ASP A 83 8.83 10.56 -2.14
CA ASP A 83 8.42 11.94 -1.92
C ASP A 83 9.62 12.90 -2.01
N ALA A 84 9.40 14.17 -1.65
CA ALA A 84 10.45 15.20 -1.68
C ALA A 84 11.62 14.95 -0.70
N GLN A 85 11.46 14.07 0.29
CA GLN A 85 12.48 13.71 1.28
C GLN A 85 13.26 12.46 0.87
N GLY A 86 12.82 11.76 -0.18
CA GLY A 86 13.50 10.60 -0.74
C GLY A 86 12.60 9.37 -0.86
N SER A 87 13.24 8.22 -0.94
CA SER A 87 12.59 6.93 -1.22
C SER A 87 12.50 6.06 0.04
N VAL A 88 11.45 5.27 0.16
CA VAL A 88 11.29 4.22 1.18
C VAL A 88 10.88 2.93 0.50
N ASP A 89 11.67 1.87 0.70
CA ASP A 89 11.35 0.54 0.20
C ASP A 89 10.43 -0.17 1.20
N LEU A 90 9.23 -0.52 0.74
CA LEU A 90 8.22 -1.22 1.53
C LEU A 90 8.18 -2.69 1.07
N LEU A 91 8.71 -3.56 1.93
CA LEU A 91 8.89 -4.99 1.63
C LEU A 91 7.93 -5.85 2.45
N GLY A 92 7.33 -6.86 1.80
CA GLY A 92 6.49 -7.84 2.50
C GLY A 92 5.24 -7.24 3.13
N CYS A 93 4.70 -6.18 2.52
CA CYS A 93 3.50 -5.50 2.99
C CYS A 93 2.32 -6.47 3.13
N LYS A 94 1.48 -6.21 4.14
CA LYS A 94 0.25 -6.96 4.39
C LYS A 94 -0.90 -5.97 4.53
N PRO A 95 -2.11 -6.31 4.07
CA PRO A 95 -3.28 -5.47 4.29
C PRO A 95 -3.51 -5.31 5.78
N ASP A 96 -3.71 -4.08 6.22
CA ASP A 96 -4.14 -3.81 7.58
C ASP A 96 -5.61 -4.21 7.74
N ARG A 97 -5.86 -5.30 8.46
CA ARG A 97 -7.21 -5.84 8.73
C ARG A 97 -7.91 -5.14 9.90
N SER A 98 -7.25 -4.18 10.55
CA SER A 98 -7.84 -3.43 11.66
C SER A 98 -8.89 -2.42 11.19
N MET A 99 -8.83 -1.97 9.93
CA MET A 99 -9.89 -1.18 9.30
C MET A 99 -11.07 -2.09 8.93
N LYS A 100 -11.86 -2.48 9.92
CA LYS A 100 -13.26 -2.85 9.68
C LYS A 100 -13.97 -1.59 9.19
N THR A 101 -14.41 -1.58 7.93
CA THR A 101 -15.30 -0.57 7.36
C THR A 101 -16.42 -0.25 8.36
N MET A 102 -16.56 1.04 8.72
CA MET A 102 -17.86 1.60 9.15
C MET A 102 -18.85 1.54 7.99
#